data_AF-A0A5J4TJB5-F1
#
_entry.id   AF-A0A5J4TJB5-F1
#
_cell.length_a   1.000
_cell.length_b   1.000
_cell.length_c   1.000
_cell.angle_alpha   90.00
_cell.angle_beta   90.00
_cell.angle_gamma   90.00
#
_symmetry.space_group_name_H-M   'P 1'
#
loop_
_entity.id
_entity.type
_entity.pdbx_description
1 polymer ?
#
loop_
_entity_poly.entity_id
_entity_poly.type
_entity_poly.pdbx_seq_one_letter_code
_entity_poly.pdbx_strand_id
1 'polypeptide(L)'
;MQFSHFVVILFIAFIVHIQAETNVRTLEGAIGKGNSNWIQKTLHLNDGKYISSGIDVSNIHISLIGSKNTEIEQDGVAISRAIFFGEESKISLQNLRFRSLGNLVAIIERQSMMIFADNTFVGSNIKNCFEVEGGELVINNLNLDFENSNERRISNLISFSELGGYIHVEKTQLDDIIIEGGRALLGNEYTNGISLVNCKFNKLHLDRSSTSNKANNIIGQADIVIKDCTFIDVENALVGGIVSGLNQNGKLLIVSSSFTNCHNTKIQQISLSNKQGTQTNITSGDATFKDTHFDNCDSEYGGGINFVSDGILLVKDCKFRNCISNQGRGGALYVQGSGEHTIKDCQFSSCIAQSDTISEGGSVYIAGGTN
;
A
#
# COMPACT_ATOMS: atom_id res chain seq x y z
N MET A 1 -55.24 -43.72 13.47
CA MET A 1 -54.33 -42.60 13.81
C MET A 1 -52.97 -42.88 13.19
N GLN A 2 -52.72 -42.37 11.97
CA GLN A 2 -51.44 -42.57 11.28
C GLN A 2 -51.11 -41.36 10.37
N PHE A 3 -51.54 -40.17 10.80
CA PHE A 3 -51.34 -38.92 10.05
C PHE A 3 -50.27 -37.99 10.69
N SER A 4 -49.74 -38.31 11.87
CA SER A 4 -48.78 -37.41 12.55
C SER A 4 -47.33 -37.63 12.15
N HIS A 5 -46.92 -38.85 11.76
CA HIS A 5 -45.51 -39.12 11.46
C HIS A 5 -45.09 -38.60 10.07
N PHE A 6 -46.00 -38.60 9.09
CA PHE A 6 -45.69 -38.12 7.73
C PHE A 6 -45.51 -36.60 7.69
N VAL A 7 -46.30 -35.85 8.47
CA VAL A 7 -46.21 -34.38 8.54
C VAL A 7 -44.91 -33.94 9.24
N VAL A 8 -44.48 -34.66 10.28
CA VAL A 8 -43.22 -34.37 10.99
C VAL A 8 -42.00 -34.67 10.11
N ILE A 9 -42.01 -35.78 9.35
CA ILE A 9 -40.92 -36.10 8.41
C ILE A 9 -40.86 -35.08 7.26
N LEU A 10 -42.00 -34.63 6.73
CA LEU A 10 -42.02 -33.58 5.71
C LEU A 10 -41.53 -32.25 6.26
N PHE A 11 -41.90 -31.87 7.49
CA PHE A 11 -41.43 -30.64 8.12
C PHE A 11 -39.92 -30.67 8.41
N ILE A 12 -39.40 -31.80 8.90
CA ILE A 12 -37.95 -31.97 9.13
C ILE A 12 -37.20 -31.97 7.80
N ALA A 13 -37.72 -32.64 6.77
CA ALA A 13 -37.12 -32.62 5.43
C ALA A 13 -37.14 -31.21 4.83
N PHE A 14 -38.22 -30.45 5.02
CA PHE A 14 -38.33 -29.06 4.56
C PHE A 14 -37.40 -28.11 5.33
N ILE A 15 -37.27 -28.28 6.65
CA ILE A 15 -36.33 -27.49 7.47
C ILE A 15 -34.88 -27.82 7.09
N VAL A 16 -34.55 -29.09 6.87
CA VAL A 16 -33.21 -29.51 6.40
C VAL A 16 -32.94 -29.03 4.97
N HIS A 17 -33.94 -29.01 4.08
CA HIS A 17 -33.79 -28.46 2.73
C HIS A 17 -33.62 -26.94 2.75
N ILE A 18 -34.36 -26.22 3.60
CA ILE A 18 -34.22 -24.77 3.78
C ILE A 18 -32.88 -24.41 4.44
N GLN A 19 -32.41 -25.19 5.43
CA GLN A 19 -31.08 -24.99 6.03
C GLN A 19 -29.93 -25.39 5.09
N ALA A 20 -30.17 -26.31 4.16
CA ALA A 20 -29.20 -26.68 3.13
C ALA A 20 -29.12 -25.62 2.03
N GLU A 21 -30.25 -25.11 1.52
CA GLU A 21 -30.28 -24.06 0.49
C GLU A 21 -29.78 -22.70 0.99
N THR A 22 -29.95 -22.38 2.28
CA THR A 22 -29.46 -21.11 2.85
C THR A 22 -27.94 -21.10 3.10
N ASN A 23 -27.29 -22.27 3.21
CA ASN A 23 -25.82 -22.36 3.40
C ASN A 23 -25.00 -22.45 2.11
N VAL A 24 -25.60 -22.70 0.93
CA VAL A 24 -24.84 -22.90 -0.32
C VAL A 24 -24.14 -21.63 -0.82
N ARG A 25 -24.52 -20.45 -0.30
CA ARG A 25 -23.96 -19.15 -0.73
C ARG A 25 -23.26 -18.38 0.39
N THR A 26 -23.01 -19.01 1.54
CA THR A 26 -22.12 -18.44 2.56
C THR A 26 -20.70 -18.96 2.34
N LEU A 27 -19.71 -18.12 2.62
CA LEU A 27 -18.31 -18.51 2.53
C LEU A 27 -17.96 -19.53 3.62
N GLU A 28 -18.52 -19.38 4.81
CA GLU A 28 -18.38 -20.31 5.94
C GLU A 28 -18.94 -21.70 5.60
N GLY A 29 -20.08 -21.74 4.89
CA GLY A 29 -20.69 -22.97 4.39
C GLY A 29 -19.81 -23.67 3.37
N ALA A 30 -19.26 -22.91 2.41
CA ALA A 30 -18.29 -23.44 1.43
C ALA A 30 -17.01 -23.96 2.10
N ILE A 31 -16.51 -23.26 3.12
CA ILE A 31 -15.35 -23.69 3.91
C ILE A 31 -15.69 -24.86 4.85
N GLY A 32 -16.96 -25.08 5.18
CA GLY A 32 -17.41 -26.26 5.91
C GLY A 32 -17.08 -26.24 7.41
N LYS A 33 -17.48 -25.16 8.11
CA LYS A 33 -17.42 -24.99 9.58
C LYS A 33 -18.08 -26.17 10.32
N GLY A 34 -17.33 -27.24 10.63
CA GLY A 34 -17.85 -28.43 11.31
C GLY A 34 -16.96 -29.67 11.46
N ASN A 35 -15.89 -29.86 10.68
CA ASN A 35 -15.05 -31.08 10.76
C ASN A 35 -13.68 -30.80 11.39
N SER A 36 -13.37 -31.42 12.52
CA SER A 36 -12.25 -31.17 13.47
C SER A 36 -10.78 -31.25 12.97
N ASN A 37 -10.49 -31.25 11.67
CA ASN A 37 -9.11 -31.27 11.14
C ASN A 37 -8.83 -30.08 10.20
N TRP A 38 -8.69 -28.87 10.76
CA TRP A 38 -8.61 -27.59 10.04
C TRP A 38 -7.20 -27.11 9.68
N ILE A 39 -6.18 -27.93 9.81
CA ILE A 39 -4.79 -27.44 9.75
C ILE A 39 -4.44 -26.88 8.36
N GLN A 40 -4.99 -27.47 7.27
CA GLN A 40 -4.77 -26.96 5.92
C GLN A 40 -5.95 -27.29 4.97
N LYS A 41 -6.42 -26.29 4.22
CA LYS A 41 -7.50 -26.49 3.23
C LYS A 41 -7.31 -25.64 1.98
N THR A 42 -7.44 -26.25 0.80
CA THR A 42 -7.53 -25.56 -0.49
C THR A 42 -8.93 -25.75 -1.05
N LEU A 43 -9.59 -24.67 -1.44
CA LEU A 43 -10.93 -24.69 -2.00
C LEU A 43 -10.98 -23.96 -3.33
N HIS A 44 -11.65 -24.59 -4.29
CA HIS A 44 -12.06 -23.94 -5.53
C HIS A 44 -13.50 -23.48 -5.37
N LEU A 45 -13.70 -22.16 -5.42
CA LEU A 45 -15.02 -21.55 -5.38
C LEU A 45 -15.58 -21.48 -6.81
N ASN A 46 -16.88 -21.72 -6.92
CA ASN A 46 -17.57 -21.59 -8.20
C ASN A 46 -17.82 -20.10 -8.51
N ASP A 47 -18.24 -19.81 -9.74
CA ASP A 47 -18.75 -18.49 -10.10
C ASP A 47 -19.96 -18.12 -9.24
N GLY A 48 -20.08 -16.83 -8.90
CA GLY A 48 -21.19 -16.30 -8.12
C GLY A 48 -20.74 -15.53 -6.90
N LYS A 49 -21.73 -15.12 -6.10
CA LYS A 49 -21.55 -14.29 -4.91
C LYS A 49 -21.57 -15.14 -3.65
N TYR A 50 -20.55 -14.97 -2.82
CA TYR A 50 -20.44 -15.52 -1.48
C TYR A 50 -20.54 -14.40 -0.44
N ILE A 51 -21.39 -14.60 0.57
CA ILE A 51 -21.49 -13.70 1.72
C ILE A 51 -20.72 -14.29 2.88
N SER A 52 -20.00 -13.48 3.65
CA SER A 52 -19.32 -13.91 4.87
C SER A 52 -19.65 -13.03 6.06
N SER A 53 -19.90 -13.63 7.22
CA SER A 53 -20.05 -12.91 8.49
C SER A 53 -18.73 -12.75 9.25
N GLY A 54 -17.62 -13.20 8.67
CA GLY A 54 -16.30 -13.22 9.29
C GLY A 54 -15.85 -14.63 9.64
N ILE A 55 -14.62 -14.94 9.28
CA ILE A 55 -13.99 -16.25 9.46
C ILE A 55 -12.74 -16.06 10.32
N ASP A 56 -12.82 -16.58 11.53
CA ASP A 56 -11.65 -16.82 12.37
C ASP A 56 -10.85 -17.99 11.77
N VAL A 57 -9.64 -17.68 11.31
CA VAL A 57 -8.68 -18.60 10.72
C VAL A 57 -7.46 -18.81 11.64
N SER A 58 -7.62 -18.60 12.95
CA SER A 58 -6.53 -18.80 13.91
C SER A 58 -5.97 -20.22 13.82
N ASN A 59 -4.64 -20.35 13.70
CA ASN A 59 -3.94 -21.62 13.55
C ASN A 59 -4.33 -22.43 12.29
N ILE A 60 -4.86 -21.78 11.25
CA ILE A 60 -5.37 -22.43 10.05
C ILE A 60 -4.60 -21.95 8.81
N HIS A 61 -4.29 -22.90 7.92
CA HIS A 61 -3.85 -22.60 6.57
C HIS A 61 -5.02 -22.76 5.59
N ILE A 62 -5.42 -21.69 4.92
CA ILE A 62 -6.49 -21.73 3.93
C ILE A 62 -6.06 -21.12 2.60
N SER A 63 -6.45 -21.77 1.51
CA SER A 63 -6.29 -21.26 0.15
C SER A 63 -7.64 -21.27 -0.57
N LEU A 64 -8.08 -20.12 -1.04
CA LEU A 64 -9.30 -19.93 -1.80
C LEU A 64 -8.95 -19.50 -3.22
N ILE A 65 -9.44 -20.27 -4.19
CA ILE A 65 -9.20 -20.05 -5.61
C ILE A 65 -10.56 -19.87 -6.27
N GLY A 66 -10.82 -18.69 -6.83
CA GLY A 66 -12.04 -18.40 -7.56
C GLY A 66 -11.80 -18.26 -9.07
N SER A 67 -12.72 -17.51 -9.68
CA SER A 67 -12.60 -17.00 -11.03
C SER A 67 -12.87 -15.49 -11.06
N LYS A 68 -12.70 -14.88 -12.24
CA LYS A 68 -13.11 -13.48 -12.47
C LYS A 68 -14.59 -13.16 -12.15
N ASN A 69 -15.44 -14.18 -11.93
CA ASN A 69 -16.85 -14.02 -11.59
C ASN A 69 -17.17 -14.48 -10.16
N THR A 70 -16.16 -14.86 -9.36
CA THR A 70 -16.33 -15.21 -7.95
C THR A 70 -16.20 -13.95 -7.10
N GLU A 71 -17.31 -13.51 -6.53
CA GLU A 71 -17.39 -12.32 -5.68
C GLU A 71 -17.55 -12.73 -4.21
N ILE A 72 -16.76 -12.13 -3.33
CA ILE A 72 -16.89 -12.26 -1.88
C ILE A 72 -17.25 -10.90 -1.30
N GLU A 73 -18.29 -10.88 -0.48
CA GLU A 73 -18.77 -9.68 0.21
C GLU A 73 -19.01 -9.99 1.69
N GLN A 74 -18.68 -9.04 2.57
CA GLN A 74 -19.03 -9.17 3.97
C GLN A 74 -20.53 -8.88 4.16
N ASP A 75 -21.18 -9.68 5.00
CA ASP A 75 -22.54 -9.43 5.45
C ASP A 75 -22.60 -8.07 6.16
N GLY A 76 -23.45 -7.15 5.67
CA GLY A 76 -23.60 -5.81 6.22
C GLY A 76 -24.16 -5.76 7.65
N VAL A 77 -24.62 -6.89 8.19
CA VAL A 77 -25.06 -7.04 9.59
C VAL A 77 -23.97 -7.66 10.48
N ALA A 78 -22.83 -8.07 9.90
CA ALA A 78 -21.75 -8.72 10.63
C ALA A 78 -21.15 -7.80 11.70
N ILE A 79 -20.86 -8.38 12.86
CA ILE A 79 -20.14 -7.72 13.96
C ILE A 79 -18.63 -7.72 13.70
N SER A 80 -18.13 -8.63 12.84
CA SER A 80 -16.70 -8.71 12.54
C SER A 80 -16.26 -7.49 11.73
N ARG A 81 -15.03 -7.01 11.99
CA ARG A 81 -14.45 -5.87 11.26
C ARG A 81 -13.84 -6.28 9.91
N ALA A 82 -13.69 -7.60 9.68
CA ALA A 82 -13.09 -8.18 8.49
C ALA A 82 -13.70 -9.54 8.11
N ILE A 83 -13.52 -9.94 6.85
CA ILE A 83 -13.89 -11.28 6.35
C ILE A 83 -12.95 -12.34 6.93
N PHE A 84 -11.64 -12.10 6.99
CA PHE A 84 -10.66 -13.02 7.57
C PHE A 84 -9.88 -12.37 8.71
N PHE A 85 -9.69 -13.11 9.81
CA PHE A 85 -8.88 -12.67 10.95
C PHE A 85 -8.40 -13.91 11.73
N GLY A 86 -7.35 -13.79 12.55
CA GLY A 86 -6.80 -14.89 13.35
C GLY A 86 -5.27 -14.93 13.35
N GLU A 87 -4.70 -15.17 14.53
CA GLU A 87 -3.25 -15.34 14.76
C GLU A 87 -2.73 -16.67 14.20
N GLU A 88 -1.43 -16.73 13.93
CA GLU A 88 -0.74 -17.95 13.46
C GLU A 88 -1.37 -18.58 12.20
N SER A 89 -1.90 -17.75 11.30
CA SER A 89 -2.66 -18.20 10.13
C SER A 89 -1.90 -18.01 8.81
N LYS A 90 -2.23 -18.83 7.80
CA LYS A 90 -1.74 -18.63 6.43
C LYS A 90 -2.90 -18.61 5.47
N ILE A 91 -3.14 -17.48 4.85
CA ILE A 91 -4.29 -17.26 3.98
C ILE A 91 -3.78 -16.99 2.57
N SER A 92 -4.29 -17.71 1.58
CA SER A 92 -4.01 -17.46 0.17
C SER A 92 -5.32 -17.25 -0.58
N LEU A 93 -5.48 -16.08 -1.19
CA LEU A 93 -6.67 -15.67 -1.92
C LEU A 93 -6.24 -15.45 -3.38
N GLN A 94 -6.88 -16.15 -4.32
CA GLN A 94 -6.52 -16.07 -5.73
C GLN A 94 -7.72 -15.98 -6.67
N ASN A 95 -7.65 -15.07 -7.64
CA ASN A 95 -8.68 -14.88 -8.68
C ASN A 95 -10.08 -14.63 -8.08
N LEU A 96 -10.18 -13.73 -7.11
CA LEU A 96 -11.41 -13.38 -6.42
C LEU A 96 -11.72 -11.89 -6.58
N ARG A 97 -12.99 -11.53 -6.51
CA ARG A 97 -13.47 -10.15 -6.46
C ARG A 97 -13.95 -9.82 -5.06
N PHE A 98 -13.49 -8.71 -4.51
CA PHE A 98 -13.89 -8.21 -3.19
C PHE A 98 -14.55 -6.85 -3.32
N ARG A 99 -15.79 -6.73 -2.82
CA ARG A 99 -16.51 -5.47 -2.86
C ARG A 99 -16.09 -4.57 -1.69
N SER A 100 -15.56 -3.39 -2.00
CA SER A 100 -15.14 -2.40 -1.01
C SER A 100 -16.35 -1.59 -0.53
N LEU A 101 -17.04 -2.09 0.49
CA LEU A 101 -18.17 -1.40 1.14
C LEU A 101 -17.75 -0.65 2.42
N GLY A 102 -16.45 -0.45 2.62
CA GLY A 102 -15.87 0.13 3.85
C GLY A 102 -15.49 -0.91 4.91
N ASN A 103 -15.62 -2.19 4.57
CA ASN A 103 -15.21 -3.32 5.40
C ASN A 103 -13.85 -3.86 4.97
N LEU A 104 -13.10 -4.43 5.92
CA LEU A 104 -11.81 -5.05 5.62
C LEU A 104 -12.01 -6.43 5.00
N VAL A 105 -11.15 -6.77 4.04
CA VAL A 105 -10.97 -8.16 3.62
C VAL A 105 -10.31 -8.95 4.73
N ALA A 106 -9.25 -8.43 5.33
CA ALA A 106 -8.56 -9.15 6.40
C ALA A 106 -7.92 -8.24 7.44
N ILE A 107 -7.82 -8.80 8.65
CA ILE A 107 -6.87 -8.38 9.69
C ILE A 107 -5.76 -9.44 9.71
N ILE A 108 -4.53 -9.04 9.41
CA ILE A 108 -3.36 -9.92 9.34
C ILE A 108 -2.61 -9.81 10.68
N GLU A 109 -3.01 -10.65 11.63
CA GLU A 109 -2.50 -10.64 13.00
C GLU A 109 -1.11 -11.27 13.13
N ARG A 110 -0.60 -11.33 14.37
CA ARG A 110 0.74 -11.80 14.68
C ARG A 110 0.99 -13.20 14.15
N GLN A 111 2.20 -13.39 13.61
CA GLN A 111 2.66 -14.67 13.05
C GLN A 111 1.77 -15.19 11.90
N SER A 112 0.91 -14.33 11.34
CA SER A 112 0.07 -14.66 10.20
C SER A 112 0.65 -14.09 8.91
N MET A 113 0.35 -14.77 7.80
CA MET A 113 0.69 -14.36 6.45
C MET A 113 -0.53 -14.42 5.56
N MET A 114 -0.77 -13.36 4.78
CA MET A 114 -1.78 -13.35 3.73
C MET A 114 -1.16 -13.12 2.36
N ILE A 115 -1.52 -13.97 1.39
CA ILE A 115 -1.21 -13.80 -0.03
C ILE A 115 -2.50 -13.43 -0.76
N PHE A 116 -2.50 -12.28 -1.43
CA PHE A 116 -3.60 -11.74 -2.20
C PHE A 116 -3.16 -11.61 -3.66
N ALA A 117 -3.38 -12.67 -4.44
CA ALA A 117 -2.87 -12.81 -5.80
C ALA A 117 -3.99 -12.72 -6.86
N ASP A 118 -3.78 -11.94 -7.92
CA ASP A 118 -4.70 -11.86 -9.08
C ASP A 118 -6.15 -11.51 -8.71
N ASN A 119 -6.34 -10.83 -7.58
CA ASN A 119 -7.65 -10.46 -7.08
C ASN A 119 -8.04 -9.06 -7.53
N THR A 120 -9.34 -8.76 -7.48
CA THR A 120 -9.89 -7.45 -7.86
C THR A 120 -10.64 -6.81 -6.71
N PHE A 121 -10.35 -5.55 -6.41
CA PHE A 121 -11.24 -4.72 -5.61
C PHE A 121 -12.27 -4.04 -6.48
N VAL A 122 -13.53 -4.05 -6.02
CA VAL A 122 -14.67 -3.51 -6.74
C VAL A 122 -15.35 -2.44 -5.89
N GLY A 123 -15.54 -1.23 -6.41
CA GLY A 123 -16.29 -0.19 -5.73
C GLY A 123 -16.19 1.18 -6.38
N SER A 124 -17.10 2.09 -6.06
CA SER A 124 -17.06 3.48 -6.56
C SER A 124 -15.94 4.32 -5.93
N ASN A 125 -15.58 3.98 -4.69
CA ASN A 125 -14.38 4.45 -3.99
C ASN A 125 -13.83 3.24 -3.22
N ILE A 126 -12.55 2.95 -3.38
CA ILE A 126 -11.91 1.80 -2.73
C ILE A 126 -11.29 2.30 -1.43
N LYS A 127 -11.86 1.85 -0.32
CA LYS A 127 -11.39 2.24 1.01
C LYS A 127 -10.30 1.28 1.51
N ASN A 128 -9.91 1.45 2.76
CA ASN A 128 -9.04 0.51 3.44
C ASN A 128 -9.60 -0.91 3.38
N CYS A 129 -8.81 -1.83 2.86
CA CYS A 129 -9.18 -3.22 2.67
C CYS A 129 -8.41 -4.15 3.61
N PHE A 130 -7.31 -3.70 4.22
CA PHE A 130 -6.49 -4.54 5.09
C PHE A 130 -6.02 -3.80 6.33
N GLU A 131 -6.02 -4.51 7.45
CA GLU A 131 -5.30 -4.08 8.65
C GLU A 131 -4.20 -5.10 8.95
N VAL A 132 -2.97 -4.64 9.16
CA VAL A 132 -1.84 -5.49 9.52
C VAL A 132 -1.49 -5.25 10.99
N GLU A 133 -1.49 -6.32 11.79
CA GLU A 133 -1.26 -6.29 13.23
C GLU A 133 -0.14 -7.26 13.63
N GLY A 134 1.07 -6.98 13.16
CA GLY A 134 2.27 -7.77 13.43
C GLY A 134 2.47 -8.98 12.50
N GLY A 135 1.65 -9.10 11.45
CA GLY A 135 1.78 -10.12 10.40
C GLY A 135 2.41 -9.61 9.10
N GLU A 136 2.25 -10.41 8.03
CA GLU A 136 2.80 -10.14 6.70
C GLU A 136 1.74 -10.22 5.60
N LEU A 137 1.66 -9.19 4.76
CA LEU A 137 0.75 -9.12 3.63
C LEU A 137 1.51 -9.09 2.31
N VAL A 138 1.21 -10.04 1.42
CA VAL A 138 1.72 -10.10 0.05
C VAL A 138 0.59 -9.80 -0.92
N ILE A 139 0.71 -8.73 -1.69
CA ILE A 139 -0.20 -8.38 -2.78
C ILE A 139 0.51 -8.63 -4.10
N ASN A 140 -0.02 -9.53 -4.92
CA ASN A 140 0.54 -9.87 -6.23
C ASN A 140 -0.50 -9.58 -7.32
N ASN A 141 -0.16 -8.72 -8.27
CA ASN A 141 -1.02 -8.41 -9.42
C ASN A 141 -2.44 -7.94 -9.01
N LEU A 142 -2.52 -6.91 -8.15
CA LEU A 142 -3.79 -6.33 -7.73
C LEU A 142 -4.51 -5.64 -8.89
N ASN A 143 -5.80 -5.94 -9.04
CA ASN A 143 -6.70 -5.28 -9.98
C ASN A 143 -7.71 -4.39 -9.25
N LEU A 144 -8.12 -3.30 -9.89
CA LEU A 144 -9.14 -2.39 -9.36
C LEU A 144 -10.22 -2.16 -10.40
N ASP A 145 -11.47 -2.23 -9.97
CA ASP A 145 -12.66 -2.06 -10.79
C ASP A 145 -13.56 -0.97 -10.17
N PHE A 146 -13.58 0.20 -10.82
CA PHE A 146 -14.28 1.38 -10.32
C PHE A 146 -15.69 1.46 -10.92
N GLU A 147 -16.69 0.99 -10.17
CA GLU A 147 -18.08 1.00 -10.62
C GLU A 147 -18.70 2.40 -10.47
N ASN A 148 -19.32 2.91 -11.54
CA ASN A 148 -20.15 4.12 -11.52
C ASN A 148 -19.46 5.39 -10.98
N SER A 149 -18.14 5.50 -11.15
CA SER A 149 -17.39 6.70 -10.74
C SER A 149 -16.70 7.37 -11.92
N ASN A 150 -16.80 8.69 -11.99
CA ASN A 150 -16.05 9.51 -12.94
C ASN A 150 -14.60 9.71 -12.48
N GLU A 151 -14.31 9.45 -11.22
CA GLU A 151 -12.99 9.60 -10.60
C GLU A 151 -12.61 8.32 -9.86
N ARG A 152 -11.41 7.82 -10.11
CA ARG A 152 -10.92 6.59 -9.46
C ARG A 152 -10.27 6.96 -8.15
N ARG A 153 -10.95 6.74 -7.04
CA ARG A 153 -10.52 7.18 -5.71
C ARG A 153 -10.14 6.01 -4.82
N ILE A 154 -8.99 6.10 -4.16
CA ILE A 154 -8.57 5.16 -3.12
C ILE A 154 -8.26 5.93 -1.84
N SER A 155 -8.83 5.49 -0.72
CA SER A 155 -8.48 6.01 0.60
C SER A 155 -7.75 4.94 1.42
N ASN A 156 -6.42 5.07 1.56
CA ASN A 156 -5.56 4.23 2.41
C ASN A 156 -5.85 2.74 2.28
N LEU A 157 -5.34 2.08 1.23
CA LEU A 157 -5.66 0.67 0.94
C LEU A 157 -5.37 -0.27 2.13
N ILE A 158 -4.41 0.12 2.98
CA ILE A 158 -3.86 -0.69 4.06
C ILE A 158 -3.57 0.19 5.27
N SER A 159 -3.94 -0.28 6.46
CA SER A 159 -3.52 0.28 7.75
C SER A 159 -2.66 -0.70 8.55
N PHE A 160 -1.85 -0.16 9.45
CA PHE A 160 -1.11 -0.94 10.44
C PHE A 160 -1.48 -0.49 11.84
N SER A 161 -1.59 -1.44 12.76
CA SER A 161 -1.72 -1.17 14.19
C SER A 161 -0.35 -0.92 14.83
N GLU A 162 -0.32 -0.58 16.11
CA GLU A 162 0.92 -0.34 16.86
C GLU A 162 1.88 -1.54 16.91
N LEU A 163 1.38 -2.74 16.60
CA LEU A 163 2.19 -3.96 16.47
C LEU A 163 3.01 -4.01 15.18
N GLY A 164 2.72 -3.13 14.22
CA GLY A 164 3.40 -3.00 12.95
C GLY A 164 3.12 -4.15 12.00
N GLY A 165 4.13 -4.55 11.23
CA GLY A 165 4.04 -5.62 10.23
C GLY A 165 4.71 -5.26 8.90
N TYR A 166 4.59 -6.19 7.96
CA TYR A 166 5.28 -6.15 6.68
C TYR A 166 4.31 -6.20 5.50
N ILE A 167 4.66 -5.49 4.45
CA ILE A 167 3.95 -5.58 3.16
C ILE A 167 4.91 -5.78 1.99
N HIS A 168 4.54 -6.71 1.12
CA HIS A 168 5.16 -6.95 -0.17
C HIS A 168 4.14 -6.73 -1.28
N VAL A 169 4.39 -5.80 -2.20
CA VAL A 169 3.57 -5.56 -3.38
C VAL A 169 4.38 -5.88 -4.63
N GLU A 170 3.84 -6.77 -5.45
CA GLU A 170 4.51 -7.26 -6.63
C GLU A 170 3.61 -7.16 -7.87
N LYS A 171 4.21 -6.82 -9.01
CA LYS A 171 3.56 -6.86 -10.33
C LYS A 171 2.26 -6.07 -10.43
N THR A 172 2.04 -5.13 -9.51
CA THR A 172 0.79 -4.37 -9.42
C THR A 172 0.90 -3.10 -10.26
N GLN A 173 -0.17 -2.80 -10.98
CA GLN A 173 -0.25 -1.60 -11.81
C GLN A 173 -1.45 -0.74 -11.39
N LEU A 174 -1.17 0.49 -11.00
CA LEU A 174 -2.18 1.49 -10.64
C LEU A 174 -2.10 2.63 -11.63
N ASP A 175 -3.25 3.03 -12.16
CA ASP A 175 -3.37 4.00 -13.25
C ASP A 175 -4.49 4.99 -12.96
N ASP A 176 -4.22 6.28 -13.14
CA ASP A 176 -5.21 7.36 -13.08
C ASP A 176 -6.02 7.36 -11.78
N ILE A 177 -5.34 7.47 -10.64
CA ILE A 177 -5.95 7.33 -9.30
C ILE A 177 -5.74 8.59 -8.47
N ILE A 178 -6.82 9.01 -7.82
CA ILE A 178 -6.81 10.03 -6.77
C ILE A 178 -6.68 9.34 -5.41
N ILE A 179 -5.62 9.67 -4.67
CA ILE A 179 -5.36 9.15 -3.33
C ILE A 179 -5.97 10.12 -2.31
N GLU A 180 -6.86 9.60 -1.48
CA GLU A 180 -7.57 10.34 -0.43
C GLU A 180 -7.03 10.01 0.96
N GLY A 181 -7.21 10.93 1.92
CA GLY A 181 -7.04 10.61 3.34
C GLY A 181 -5.70 11.03 3.93
N GLY A 182 -4.83 11.70 3.17
CA GLY A 182 -3.60 12.30 3.65
C GLY A 182 -2.54 11.33 4.19
N ARG A 183 -2.66 10.03 3.91
CA ARG A 183 -1.65 9.03 4.24
C ARG A 183 -1.18 8.33 2.97
N ALA A 184 -0.04 7.68 3.08
CA ALA A 184 0.49 6.85 2.00
C ALA A 184 -0.49 5.72 1.68
N LEU A 185 -0.59 5.40 0.39
CA LEU A 185 -1.40 4.29 -0.10
C LEU A 185 -1.01 2.96 0.55
N LEU A 186 0.29 2.76 0.74
CA LEU A 186 0.90 1.53 1.24
C LEU A 186 1.76 1.84 2.48
N GLY A 187 1.12 1.99 3.65
CA GLY A 187 1.83 2.11 4.94
C GLY A 187 1.49 3.33 5.78
N ASN A 188 1.92 3.29 7.04
CA ASN A 188 1.78 4.37 8.02
C ASN A 188 2.97 4.37 9.02
N GLU A 189 2.86 5.06 10.17
CA GLU A 189 3.94 5.23 11.16
C GLU A 189 4.39 3.91 11.78
N TYR A 190 3.51 2.93 11.83
CA TYR A 190 3.75 1.67 12.51
C TYR A 190 4.30 0.58 11.59
N THR A 191 4.36 0.81 10.28
CA THR A 191 4.89 -0.17 9.33
C THR A 191 6.34 -0.53 9.66
N ASN A 192 6.70 -1.83 9.65
CA ASN A 192 8.07 -2.28 9.86
C ASN A 192 8.84 -2.43 8.54
N GLY A 193 8.17 -2.84 7.46
CA GLY A 193 8.80 -2.93 6.16
C GLY A 193 7.83 -2.90 4.99
N ILE A 194 8.27 -2.29 3.90
CA ILE A 194 7.53 -2.19 2.63
C ILE A 194 8.45 -2.64 1.50
N SER A 195 7.99 -3.56 0.66
CA SER A 195 8.70 -3.99 -0.55
C SER A 195 7.81 -3.79 -1.78
N LEU A 196 8.26 -3.01 -2.75
CA LEU A 196 7.62 -2.85 -4.06
C LEU A 196 8.51 -3.46 -5.14
N VAL A 197 8.02 -4.45 -5.88
CA VAL A 197 8.81 -5.16 -6.90
C VAL A 197 8.05 -5.28 -8.22
N ASN A 198 8.63 -4.82 -9.32
CA ASN A 198 8.00 -4.86 -10.65
C ASN A 198 6.64 -4.15 -10.70
N CYS A 199 6.46 -3.06 -9.95
CA CYS A 199 5.21 -2.31 -9.91
C CYS A 199 5.23 -1.11 -10.86
N LYS A 200 4.04 -0.71 -11.32
CA LYS A 200 3.85 0.50 -12.15
C LYS A 200 2.79 1.41 -11.54
N PHE A 201 3.13 2.67 -11.33
CA PHE A 201 2.23 3.70 -10.85
C PHE A 201 2.20 4.82 -11.89
N ASN A 202 1.03 5.08 -12.47
CA ASN A 202 0.87 6.05 -13.55
C ASN A 202 -0.27 7.03 -13.23
N LYS A 203 0.00 8.33 -13.19
CA LYS A 203 -1.00 9.38 -12.91
C LYS A 203 -1.68 9.19 -11.55
N LEU A 204 -0.86 9.19 -10.49
CA LEU A 204 -1.35 9.11 -9.12
C LEU A 204 -1.23 10.48 -8.47
N HIS A 205 -2.37 11.05 -8.07
CA HIS A 205 -2.46 12.41 -7.53
C HIS A 205 -3.07 12.39 -6.15
N LEU A 206 -2.63 13.30 -5.28
CA LEU A 206 -3.24 13.47 -3.97
C LEU A 206 -4.49 14.35 -4.12
N ASP A 207 -5.63 13.92 -3.57
CA ASP A 207 -6.77 14.82 -3.43
C ASP A 207 -6.35 15.94 -2.49
N ARG A 208 -6.31 17.20 -2.92
CA ARG A 208 -5.88 18.35 -2.10
C ARG A 208 -7.03 18.99 -1.29
N SER A 209 -8.27 18.60 -1.56
CA SER A 209 -9.47 19.17 -0.95
C SER A 209 -9.80 18.56 0.42
N SER A 210 -9.30 17.37 0.70
CA SER A 210 -9.59 16.67 1.96
C SER A 210 -8.85 17.33 3.14
N THR A 211 -9.58 17.71 4.18
CA THR A 211 -8.99 18.26 5.42
C THR A 211 -8.12 17.24 6.17
N SER A 212 -8.17 15.97 5.77
CA SER A 212 -7.30 14.88 6.23
C SER A 212 -5.91 14.88 5.59
N ASN A 213 -5.65 15.65 4.52
CA ASN A 213 -4.29 15.94 4.01
C ASN A 213 -3.39 16.69 5.00
N LYS A 214 -3.96 17.04 6.14
CA LYS A 214 -3.30 17.63 7.27
C LYS A 214 -2.65 16.56 8.17
N ALA A 215 -2.81 15.27 7.88
CA ALA A 215 -2.24 14.21 8.70
C ALA A 215 -0.72 14.42 8.86
N ASN A 216 -0.28 14.36 10.13
CA ASN A 216 1.11 14.50 10.57
C ASN A 216 2.05 13.83 9.57
N ASN A 217 3.10 14.52 9.12
CA ASN A 217 4.19 13.89 8.38
C ASN A 217 4.67 12.68 9.18
N ILE A 218 4.19 11.50 8.76
CA ILE A 218 4.33 10.25 9.47
C ILE A 218 5.80 9.86 9.34
N ILE A 219 6.58 10.17 10.38
CA ILE A 219 7.93 9.67 10.52
C ILE A 219 7.80 8.18 10.84
N GLY A 220 7.88 7.34 9.82
CA GLY A 220 7.91 5.89 9.96
C GLY A 220 9.28 5.42 10.44
N GLN A 221 9.36 4.13 10.79
CA GLN A 221 10.64 3.42 11.01
C GLN A 221 10.88 2.32 9.96
N ALA A 222 10.03 2.26 8.92
CA ALA A 222 9.92 1.12 8.00
C ALA A 222 11.08 0.96 7.01
N ASP A 223 11.72 -0.21 6.96
CA ASP A 223 12.64 -0.51 5.86
C ASP A 223 11.87 -0.58 4.53
N ILE A 224 12.22 0.29 3.58
CA ILE A 224 11.55 0.41 2.28
C ILE A 224 12.48 -0.07 1.17
N VAL A 225 12.02 -1.05 0.41
CA VAL A 225 12.69 -1.58 -0.77
C VAL A 225 11.81 -1.35 -1.99
N ILE A 226 12.35 -0.69 -3.02
CA ILE A 226 11.69 -0.47 -4.30
C ILE A 226 12.62 -0.98 -5.40
N LYS A 227 12.15 -1.96 -6.17
CA LYS A 227 12.96 -2.61 -7.19
C LYS A 227 12.19 -2.78 -8.49
N ASP A 228 12.83 -2.45 -9.61
CA ASP A 228 12.27 -2.66 -10.95
C ASP A 228 10.90 -1.96 -11.12
N CYS A 229 10.70 -0.82 -10.44
CA CYS A 229 9.43 -0.10 -10.42
C CYS A 229 9.44 1.11 -11.34
N THR A 230 8.26 1.49 -11.83
CA THR A 230 8.06 2.65 -12.72
C THR A 230 7.01 3.59 -12.14
N PHE A 231 7.36 4.87 -12.01
CA PHE A 231 6.50 5.95 -11.54
C PHE A 231 6.41 7.01 -12.64
N ILE A 232 5.21 7.28 -13.14
CA ILE A 232 4.95 8.26 -14.21
C ILE A 232 3.84 9.19 -13.75
N ASP A 233 4.06 10.51 -13.79
CA ASP A 233 3.08 11.52 -13.38
C ASP A 233 2.56 11.26 -11.95
N VAL A 234 3.44 10.90 -11.01
CA VAL A 234 3.08 10.56 -9.62
C VAL A 234 3.44 11.70 -8.67
N GLU A 235 2.47 12.15 -7.87
CA GLU A 235 2.69 13.07 -6.77
C GLU A 235 3.20 12.33 -5.52
N ASN A 236 4.25 12.87 -4.89
CA ASN A 236 4.77 12.43 -3.60
C ASN A 236 5.09 10.93 -3.51
N ALA A 237 5.59 10.33 -4.59
CA ALA A 237 5.81 8.88 -4.69
C ALA A 237 6.51 8.27 -3.46
N LEU A 238 7.54 8.98 -2.96
CA LEU A 238 8.38 8.54 -1.83
C LEU A 238 8.13 9.33 -0.53
N VAL A 239 7.24 10.32 -0.52
CA VAL A 239 7.05 11.25 0.61
C VAL A 239 5.59 11.35 1.03
N GLY A 240 4.86 10.23 0.97
CA GLY A 240 3.51 10.09 1.50
C GLY A 240 2.40 9.86 0.48
N GLY A 241 2.71 9.80 -0.82
CA GLY A 241 1.76 9.41 -1.87
C GLY A 241 1.60 7.90 -1.94
N ILE A 242 2.64 7.20 -2.41
CA ILE A 242 2.63 5.73 -2.51
C ILE A 242 3.15 5.11 -1.22
N VAL A 243 4.33 5.53 -0.80
CA VAL A 243 4.98 5.12 0.46
C VAL A 243 5.42 6.35 1.24
N SER A 244 5.62 6.20 2.55
CA SER A 244 6.26 7.23 3.38
C SER A 244 7.75 6.92 3.55
N GLY A 245 8.59 7.47 2.68
CA GLY A 245 10.06 7.45 2.80
C GLY A 245 10.60 8.41 3.86
N LEU A 246 9.72 9.07 4.62
CA LEU A 246 10.04 9.82 5.83
C LEU A 246 10.36 8.83 6.95
N ASN A 247 11.53 8.22 6.90
CA ASN A 247 11.95 7.20 7.84
C ASN A 247 13.23 7.58 8.59
N GLN A 248 13.14 8.27 9.73
CA GLN A 248 14.34 8.76 10.42
C GLN A 248 15.33 7.65 10.87
N ASN A 249 14.91 6.39 10.96
CA ASN A 249 15.72 5.31 11.55
C ASN A 249 15.88 4.03 10.70
N GLY A 250 15.08 3.83 9.67
CA GLY A 250 15.21 2.68 8.77
C GLY A 250 15.72 3.09 7.39
N LYS A 251 15.74 2.12 6.49
CA LYS A 251 16.51 2.17 5.26
C LYS A 251 15.62 2.34 4.04
N LEU A 252 16.05 3.20 3.12
CA LEU A 252 15.45 3.32 1.79
C LEU A 252 16.39 2.72 0.75
N LEU A 253 15.95 1.68 0.05
CA LEU A 253 16.67 1.06 -1.05
C LEU A 253 15.85 1.15 -2.34
N ILE A 254 16.37 1.86 -3.33
CA ILE A 254 15.75 2.00 -4.65
C ILE A 254 16.72 1.51 -5.72
N VAL A 255 16.31 0.47 -6.45
CA VAL A 255 17.16 -0.22 -7.44
C VAL A 255 16.44 -0.37 -8.78
N SER A 256 17.14 -0.07 -9.87
CA SER A 256 16.68 -0.31 -11.26
C SER A 256 15.27 0.23 -11.52
N SER A 257 14.94 1.38 -10.92
CA SER A 257 13.60 1.98 -10.96
C SER A 257 13.62 3.31 -11.73
N SER A 258 12.44 3.80 -12.14
CA SER A 258 12.31 5.05 -12.88
C SER A 258 11.20 5.95 -12.36
N PHE A 259 11.48 7.25 -12.32
CA PHE A 259 10.57 8.33 -11.96
C PHE A 259 10.53 9.31 -13.13
N THR A 260 9.36 9.53 -13.71
CA THR A 260 9.15 10.44 -14.85
C THR A 260 8.01 11.38 -14.53
N ASN A 261 8.25 12.69 -14.64
CA ASN A 261 7.28 13.74 -14.30
C ASN A 261 6.71 13.58 -12.89
N CYS A 262 7.55 13.16 -11.93
CA CYS A 262 7.13 13.02 -10.54
C CYS A 262 7.35 14.32 -9.79
N HIS A 263 6.38 14.68 -8.94
CA HIS A 263 6.36 15.96 -8.24
C HIS A 263 6.30 15.73 -6.74
N ASN A 264 7.32 16.20 -6.01
CA ASN A 264 7.30 16.21 -4.55
C ASN A 264 6.76 17.56 -4.08
N THR A 265 5.45 17.63 -3.92
CA THR A 265 4.75 18.85 -3.51
C THR A 265 4.66 18.94 -2.00
N LYS A 266 4.75 20.18 -1.50
CA LYS A 266 4.58 20.49 -0.08
C LYS A 266 3.19 20.15 0.40
N ILE A 267 3.11 19.14 1.26
CA ILE A 267 1.93 18.91 2.09
C ILE A 267 1.91 20.05 3.12
N GLN A 268 0.92 20.94 3.04
CA GLN A 268 0.81 22.10 3.92
C GLN A 268 0.64 21.64 5.39
N GLN A 269 1.51 22.13 6.27
CA GLN A 269 1.60 21.76 7.68
C GLN A 269 0.29 22.01 8.48
N ILE A 270 -0.04 21.07 9.37
CA ILE A 270 -0.63 21.41 10.67
C ILE A 270 0.48 22.06 11.50
N SER A 271 0.11 23.16 12.17
CA SER A 271 0.84 23.77 13.28
C SER A 271 1.09 22.76 14.41
N LEU A 272 2.11 21.91 14.30
CA LEU A 272 2.70 21.26 15.46
C LEU A 272 3.53 22.31 16.17
N SER A 273 2.96 22.85 17.25
CA SER A 273 3.69 23.66 18.22
C SER A 273 4.99 22.95 18.59
N ASN A 274 6.12 23.52 18.15
CA ASN A 274 7.50 23.27 18.60
C ASN A 274 8.45 22.40 17.75
N LYS A 275 8.20 22.11 16.47
CA LYS A 275 9.30 21.72 15.54
C LYS A 275 9.16 22.40 14.17
N GLN A 276 10.08 23.31 13.88
CA GLN A 276 10.24 23.99 12.59
C GLN A 276 10.63 23.00 11.49
N GLY A 277 9.93 23.04 10.35
CA GLY A 277 10.33 22.38 9.11
C GLY A 277 9.13 21.88 8.30
N THR A 278 8.90 22.47 7.13
CA THR A 278 7.99 21.95 6.12
C THR A 278 8.71 20.82 5.39
N GLN A 279 8.25 19.57 5.49
CA GLN A 279 9.02 18.43 4.99
C GLN A 279 8.47 17.94 3.64
N THR A 280 9.17 18.27 2.56
CA THR A 280 9.15 17.57 1.26
C THR A 280 10.38 16.68 1.11
N ASN A 281 11.02 16.32 2.22
CA ASN A 281 12.38 15.79 2.26
C ASN A 281 12.33 14.27 2.40
N ILE A 282 13.21 13.52 1.77
CA ILE A 282 13.51 12.17 2.20
C ILE A 282 14.32 12.29 3.49
N THR A 283 13.65 12.11 4.62
CA THR A 283 14.31 11.96 5.93
C THR A 283 14.44 10.48 6.23
N SER A 284 15.27 9.76 5.46
CA SER A 284 15.60 8.36 5.74
C SER A 284 16.78 8.28 6.72
N GLY A 285 16.93 7.23 7.52
CA GLY A 285 18.16 6.94 8.25
C GLY A 285 19.29 6.78 7.22
N ASP A 286 19.27 5.65 6.50
CA ASP A 286 20.14 5.42 5.35
C ASP A 286 19.34 5.39 4.04
N ALA A 287 19.92 5.88 2.96
CA ALA A 287 19.34 5.77 1.62
C ALA A 287 20.34 5.25 0.59
N THR A 288 19.89 4.33 -0.26
CA THR A 288 20.64 3.83 -1.41
C THR A 288 19.79 3.91 -2.66
N PHE A 289 20.33 4.57 -3.68
CA PHE A 289 19.79 4.62 -5.04
C PHE A 289 20.81 3.99 -5.97
N LYS A 290 20.40 2.97 -6.74
CA LYS A 290 21.27 2.27 -7.67
C LYS A 290 20.58 2.04 -9.01
N ASP A 291 21.21 2.42 -10.11
CA ASP A 291 20.66 2.22 -11.46
C ASP A 291 19.26 2.85 -11.63
N THR A 292 19.04 3.98 -10.96
CA THR A 292 17.73 4.65 -10.90
C THR A 292 17.71 5.88 -11.79
N HIS A 293 16.58 6.12 -12.43
CA HIS A 293 16.40 7.20 -13.40
C HIS A 293 15.35 8.21 -12.89
N PHE A 294 15.67 9.49 -12.93
CA PHE A 294 14.78 10.61 -12.64
C PHE A 294 14.73 11.51 -13.87
N ASP A 295 13.54 11.69 -14.44
CA ASP A 295 13.32 12.52 -15.64
C ASP A 295 12.17 13.49 -15.42
N ASN A 296 12.42 14.78 -15.62
CA ASN A 296 11.47 15.88 -15.41
C ASN A 296 10.83 15.86 -14.01
N CYS A 297 11.58 15.50 -12.98
CA CYS A 297 11.11 15.52 -11.60
C CYS A 297 11.33 16.90 -10.96
N ASP A 298 10.42 17.35 -10.09
CA ASP A 298 10.63 18.57 -9.32
C ASP A 298 10.19 18.48 -7.86
N SER A 299 10.76 19.37 -7.07
CA SER A 299 10.57 19.48 -5.62
C SER A 299 11.00 20.87 -5.12
N GLU A 300 10.85 21.15 -3.83
CA GLU A 300 11.45 22.36 -3.24
C GLU A 300 13.00 22.33 -3.35
N TYR A 301 13.63 21.23 -2.94
CA TYR A 301 15.08 21.01 -2.99
C TYR A 301 15.37 19.65 -3.58
N GLY A 302 16.36 19.52 -4.47
CA GLY A 302 16.66 18.19 -5.03
C GLY A 302 15.52 17.66 -5.88
N GLY A 303 15.37 18.13 -7.12
CA GLY A 303 14.21 17.79 -7.96
C GLY A 303 13.98 16.29 -8.14
N GLY A 304 15.04 15.48 -8.11
CA GLY A 304 14.95 14.01 -8.04
C GLY A 304 15.04 13.49 -6.60
N ILE A 305 16.09 13.86 -5.88
CA ILE A 305 16.38 13.36 -4.52
C ILE A 305 16.65 14.53 -3.58
N ASN A 306 15.94 14.53 -2.46
CA ASN A 306 16.11 15.49 -1.37
C ASN A 306 16.47 14.74 -0.08
N PHE A 307 17.75 14.53 0.19
CA PHE A 307 18.21 13.77 1.36
C PHE A 307 18.56 14.71 2.52
N VAL A 308 17.83 14.59 3.63
CA VAL A 308 18.08 15.36 4.85
C VAL A 308 18.18 14.42 6.04
N SER A 309 19.40 13.98 6.35
CA SER A 309 19.69 12.99 7.39
C SER A 309 21.18 12.92 7.72
N ASP A 310 21.49 12.47 8.94
CA ASP A 310 22.85 12.18 9.38
C ASP A 310 23.33 10.75 9.06
N GLY A 311 22.49 9.93 8.41
CA GLY A 311 22.89 8.58 8.01
C GLY A 311 23.57 8.52 6.64
N ILE A 312 23.69 7.32 6.09
CA ILE A 312 24.50 7.05 4.90
C ILE A 312 23.66 7.26 3.62
N LEU A 313 24.18 8.06 2.70
CA LEU A 313 23.63 8.22 1.35
C LEU A 313 24.55 7.57 0.32
N LEU A 314 24.03 6.61 -0.44
CA LEU A 314 24.69 6.05 -1.62
C LEU A 314 23.84 6.31 -2.87
N VAL A 315 24.36 7.09 -3.82
CA VAL A 315 23.76 7.30 -5.14
C VAL A 315 24.74 6.78 -6.18
N LYS A 316 24.38 5.67 -6.84
CA LYS A 316 25.28 4.97 -7.76
C LYS A 316 24.61 4.66 -9.09
N ASP A 317 25.32 4.85 -10.20
CA ASP A 317 24.85 4.47 -11.54
C ASP A 317 23.51 5.14 -11.91
N CYS A 318 23.17 6.29 -11.30
CA CYS A 318 21.88 6.96 -11.48
C CYS A 318 21.91 8.02 -12.57
N LYS A 319 20.75 8.32 -13.16
CA LYS A 319 20.60 9.39 -14.16
C LYS A 319 19.53 10.39 -13.73
N PHE A 320 19.87 11.66 -13.82
CA PHE A 320 18.97 12.78 -13.54
C PHE A 320 18.89 13.66 -14.78
N ARG A 321 17.68 13.87 -15.28
CA ARG A 321 17.40 14.66 -16.48
C ARG A 321 16.30 15.66 -16.20
N ASN A 322 16.54 16.92 -16.58
CA ASN A 322 15.54 18.00 -16.48
C ASN A 322 14.92 18.14 -15.08
N CYS A 323 15.65 17.75 -14.03
CA CYS A 323 15.14 17.87 -12.67
C CYS A 323 15.22 19.32 -12.19
N ILE A 324 14.20 19.78 -11.46
CA ILE A 324 14.09 21.17 -11.00
C ILE A 324 13.95 21.23 -9.48
N SER A 325 14.78 22.04 -8.83
CA SER A 325 14.56 22.49 -7.44
C SER A 325 13.97 23.89 -7.48
N ASN A 326 12.77 24.07 -6.90
CA ASN A 326 12.02 25.32 -6.92
C ASN A 326 12.40 26.32 -5.82
N GLN A 327 13.23 25.91 -4.85
CA GLN A 327 13.83 26.76 -3.81
C GLN A 327 15.34 26.95 -4.01
N GLY A 328 15.86 26.56 -5.18
CA GLY A 328 17.17 26.97 -5.64
C GLY A 328 18.36 26.22 -5.06
N ARG A 329 18.22 24.99 -4.57
CA ARG A 329 19.40 24.19 -4.18
C ARG A 329 19.34 22.77 -4.72
N GLY A 330 20.37 22.40 -5.48
CA GLY A 330 20.52 21.04 -5.99
C GLY A 330 19.42 20.71 -6.99
N GLY A 331 19.54 21.14 -8.25
CA GLY A 331 18.45 20.95 -9.22
C GLY A 331 17.97 19.50 -9.34
N ALA A 332 18.87 18.53 -9.21
CA ALA A 332 18.55 17.11 -9.14
C ALA A 332 18.67 16.53 -7.73
N LEU A 333 19.78 16.84 -7.04
CA LEU A 333 20.13 16.23 -5.77
C LEU A 333 20.46 17.30 -4.73
N TYR A 334 19.74 17.28 -3.63
CA TYR A 334 20.03 18.06 -2.43
C TYR A 334 20.38 17.12 -1.29
N VAL A 335 21.49 17.40 -0.60
CA VAL A 335 21.98 16.63 0.55
C VAL A 335 22.27 17.59 1.70
N GLN A 336 21.71 17.30 2.87
CA GLN A 336 22.01 18.02 4.10
C GLN A 336 22.12 17.05 5.28
N GLY A 337 23.24 17.09 6.00
CA GLY A 337 23.49 16.25 7.16
C GLY A 337 24.97 16.01 7.41
N SER A 338 25.27 15.30 8.50
CA SER A 338 26.65 15.01 8.94
C SER A 338 27.14 13.60 8.62
N GLY A 339 26.36 12.81 7.88
CA GLY A 339 26.66 11.42 7.52
C GLY A 339 27.74 11.23 6.46
N GLU A 340 27.82 10.01 5.93
CA GLU A 340 28.68 9.65 4.79
C GLU A 340 27.85 9.65 3.50
N HIS A 341 28.33 10.37 2.48
CA HIS A 341 27.63 10.50 1.22
C HIS A 341 28.54 10.06 0.08
N THR A 342 28.10 9.09 -0.72
CA THR A 342 28.80 8.63 -1.92
C THR A 342 27.92 8.87 -3.14
N ILE A 343 28.38 9.71 -4.07
CA ILE A 343 27.76 9.90 -5.38
C ILE A 343 28.74 9.41 -6.45
N LYS A 344 28.41 8.31 -7.11
CA LYS A 344 29.34 7.59 -7.97
C LYS A 344 28.71 7.19 -9.30
N ASP A 345 29.43 7.38 -10.39
CA ASP A 345 29.04 6.94 -11.74
C ASP A 345 27.64 7.46 -12.17
N CYS A 346 27.28 8.67 -11.72
CA CYS A 346 25.99 9.29 -11.99
C CYS A 346 26.05 10.31 -13.14
N GLN A 347 24.93 10.47 -13.86
CA GLN A 347 24.77 11.47 -14.92
C GLN A 347 23.73 12.52 -14.53
N PHE A 348 24.09 13.81 -14.67
CA PHE A 348 23.19 14.94 -14.50
C PHE A 348 23.10 15.71 -15.82
N SER A 349 21.89 15.96 -16.32
CA SER A 349 21.66 16.66 -17.58
C SER A 349 20.50 17.63 -17.45
N SER A 350 20.74 18.89 -17.80
CA SER A 350 19.70 19.93 -17.84
C SER A 350 18.94 20.12 -16.51
N CYS A 351 19.56 19.80 -15.38
CA CYS A 351 18.97 20.00 -14.06
C CYS A 351 19.15 21.46 -13.62
N ILE A 352 18.12 22.03 -12.98
CA ILE A 352 18.04 23.46 -12.69
C ILE A 352 17.74 23.67 -11.20
N ALA A 353 18.61 24.41 -10.52
CA ALA A 353 18.30 25.04 -9.24
C ALA A 353 17.64 26.39 -9.55
N GLN A 354 16.32 26.47 -9.39
CA GLN A 354 15.51 27.64 -9.70
C GLN A 354 15.04 28.32 -8.41
N SER A 355 15.41 29.58 -8.22
CA SER A 355 14.89 30.43 -7.14
C SER A 355 15.12 31.90 -7.49
N ASP A 356 14.19 32.75 -7.06
CA ASP A 356 14.28 34.21 -7.25
C ASP A 356 15.30 34.86 -6.31
N THR A 357 15.84 34.12 -5.33
CA THR A 357 16.72 34.67 -4.29
C THR A 357 18.13 34.08 -4.34
N ILE A 358 18.26 32.78 -4.13
CA ILE A 358 19.53 32.07 -4.03
C ILE A 358 19.42 30.79 -4.86
N SER A 359 20.30 30.63 -5.84
CA SER A 359 20.43 29.42 -6.65
C SER A 359 21.84 28.83 -6.50
N GLU A 360 21.96 27.70 -5.81
CA GLU A 360 23.22 27.02 -5.48
C GLU A 360 23.21 25.56 -5.95
N GLY A 361 24.38 25.06 -6.36
CA GLY A 361 24.53 23.64 -6.71
C GLY A 361 23.63 23.23 -7.89
N GLY A 362 23.80 23.88 -9.05
CA GLY A 362 22.90 23.78 -10.21
C GLY A 362 22.25 22.42 -10.46
N SER A 363 23.03 21.33 -10.44
CA SER A 363 22.50 19.95 -10.40
C SER A 363 22.57 19.30 -9.01
N VAL A 364 23.67 19.53 -8.28
CA VAL A 364 23.93 18.89 -6.99
C VAL A 364 24.32 19.95 -5.96
N TYR A 365 23.69 19.90 -4.79
CA TYR A 365 24.05 20.69 -3.62
C TYR A 365 24.25 19.75 -2.43
N ILE A 366 25.38 19.88 -1.73
CA ILE A 366 25.69 19.09 -0.54
C ILE A 366 26.14 20.03 0.58
N ALA A 367 25.45 19.99 1.70
CA ALA A 367 25.78 20.74 2.90
C ALA A 367 26.08 19.79 4.07
N GLY A 368 27.37 19.55 4.30
CA GLY A 368 27.89 18.77 5.42
C GLY A 368 28.39 17.38 5.06
N GLY A 369 28.69 16.60 6.10
CA GLY A 369 29.10 15.19 6.03
C GLY A 369 30.49 14.95 5.43
N THR A 370 30.80 13.66 5.30
CA THR A 370 31.98 13.16 4.57
C THR A 370 31.53 12.76 3.17
N ASN A 371 32.21 13.27 2.14
CA ASN A 371 31.79 13.16 0.74
C ASN A 371 32.88 12.59 -0.16
#